data_AF-A0A409Y0E6-F1
#
_entry.id   AF-A0A409Y0E6-F1
#
_cell.length_a   1.000
_cell.length_b   1.000
_cell.length_c   1.000
_cell.angle_alpha   90.00
_cell.angle_beta   90.00
_cell.angle_gamma   90.00
#
_symmetry.space_group_name_H-M   'P 1'
#
loop_
_entity.id
_entity.type
_entity.pdbx_description
1 polymer ?
#
loop_
_entity_poly.entity_id
_entity_poly.type
_entity_poly.pdbx_seq_one_letter_code
_entity_poly.pdbx_strand_id
1 'polypeptide(L)'
;MADPEDILQPLYPENHWIADLYREWSTSPISCVKATQTEGRAALETLAAYGRLLPSRPTTDSKLFEMQARMTAKEPVTVADMVGDLISSEHFTAVDMNSTREPKSIRKEEVLGSLVHFGNQNGEECISVLNVAAHTAQRRGVRYPADISPKKTDILHWNGTPQTRLDWVICPRGAITGSHIDEYTMRSWIWHWKGKKLWFAWPGSATNLEKYLSYLFNSTEEMNIARAIQEFENMEVLLLDDSDEGFS
;
A
#
# COMPACT_ATOMS: atom_id res chain seq x y z
N MET A 1 18.27 2.93 21.08
CA MET A 1 17.25 4.00 21.19
C MET A 1 17.79 5.18 20.43
N ALA A 2 17.08 5.67 19.42
CA ALA A 2 17.49 6.87 18.71
C ALA A 2 17.49 8.05 19.69
N ASP A 3 18.46 8.94 19.56
CA ASP A 3 18.52 10.17 20.34
C ASP A 3 17.24 10.98 20.02
N PRO A 4 16.46 11.44 21.01
CA PRO A 4 15.27 12.28 20.78
C PRO A 4 15.53 13.56 19.97
N GLU A 5 16.79 13.89 19.68
CA GLU A 5 17.20 15.05 18.88
C GLU A 5 17.40 14.78 17.38
N ASP A 6 17.29 13.53 16.90
CA ASP A 6 17.46 13.23 15.47
C ASP A 6 16.17 13.57 14.68
N ILE A 7 15.90 14.87 14.58
CA ILE A 7 14.75 15.43 13.87
C ILE A 7 15.09 15.45 12.39
N LEU A 8 14.45 14.58 11.62
CA LEU A 8 14.51 14.63 10.18
C LEU A 8 13.97 15.97 9.67
N GLN A 9 14.79 16.71 8.92
CA GLN A 9 14.42 17.98 8.31
C GLN A 9 14.32 17.82 6.78
N PRO A 10 13.09 17.83 6.22
CA PRO A 10 12.90 17.80 4.78
C PRO A 10 13.49 19.03 4.10
N LEU A 11 14.04 18.85 2.90
CA LEU A 11 14.62 19.92 2.09
C LEU A 11 13.61 21.04 1.78
N TYR A 12 12.33 20.67 1.63
CA TYR A 12 11.20 21.58 1.41
C TYR A 12 10.32 21.64 2.66
N PRO A 13 10.05 22.81 3.26
CA PRO A 13 9.21 22.94 4.45
C PRO A 13 7.79 22.36 4.30
N GLU A 14 7.22 22.42 3.09
CA GLU A 14 5.92 21.85 2.76
C GLU A 14 5.88 20.32 2.91
N ASN A 15 7.04 19.65 2.86
CA ASN A 15 7.18 18.22 3.10
C ASN A 15 7.28 17.86 4.60
N HIS A 16 6.88 18.73 5.53
CA HIS A 16 6.91 18.47 6.99
C HIS A 16 6.21 17.16 7.39
N TRP A 17 5.21 16.73 6.62
CA TRP A 17 4.53 15.44 6.80
C TRP A 17 5.50 14.23 6.78
N ILE A 18 6.63 14.32 6.05
CA ILE A 18 7.68 13.28 6.04
C ILE A 18 8.34 13.19 7.42
N ALA A 19 8.65 14.33 8.04
CA ALA A 19 9.26 14.38 9.36
C ALA A 19 8.31 13.85 10.44
N ASP A 20 7.03 14.18 10.34
CA ASP A 20 6.00 13.67 11.25
C ASP A 20 5.85 12.15 11.11
N LEU A 21 5.84 11.63 9.88
CA LEU A 21 5.80 10.19 9.63
C LEU A 21 7.07 9.48 10.14
N TYR A 22 8.25 10.09 9.94
CA TYR A 22 9.52 9.58 10.46
C TYR A 22 9.52 9.51 11.99
N ARG A 23 8.98 10.52 12.66
CA ARG A 23 8.79 10.52 14.12
C ARG A 23 7.85 9.39 14.54
N GLU A 24 6.71 9.23 13.87
CA GLU A 24 5.75 8.15 14.15
C GLU A 24 6.42 6.77 14.03
N TRP A 25 7.14 6.52 12.94
CA TRP A 25 7.86 5.25 12.68
C TRP A 25 9.03 5.03 13.63
N SER A 26 9.55 6.10 14.23
CA SER A 26 10.62 6.06 15.23
C SER A 26 10.12 5.75 16.65
N THR A 27 8.80 5.70 16.87
CA THR A 27 8.20 5.39 18.17
C THR A 27 7.64 3.97 18.26
N SER A 28 7.62 3.42 19.48
CA SER A 28 7.02 2.12 19.76
C SER A 28 5.50 2.16 19.53
N PRO A 29 4.87 1.11 18.97
CA PRO A 29 5.46 -0.20 18.66
C PRO A 29 6.14 -0.30 17.29
N ILE A 30 5.95 0.69 16.40
CA ILE A 30 6.41 0.60 15.00
C ILE A 30 7.93 0.48 14.93
N SER A 31 8.64 1.24 15.76
CA SER A 31 10.11 1.21 15.80
C SER A 31 10.69 -0.13 16.25
N CYS A 32 9.88 -1.09 16.70
CA CYS A 32 10.34 -2.44 17.02
C CYS A 32 10.25 -3.41 15.83
N VAL A 33 9.69 -3.00 14.69
CA VAL A 33 9.66 -3.76 13.44
C VAL A 33 10.99 -3.54 12.70
N LYS A 34 11.74 -4.61 12.38
CA LYS A 34 13.07 -4.48 11.78
C LYS A 34 13.02 -3.87 10.38
N ALA A 35 12.09 -4.31 9.52
CA ALA A 35 11.88 -3.73 8.20
C ALA A 35 11.63 -2.21 8.26
N THR A 36 10.81 -1.74 9.21
CA THR A 36 10.60 -0.30 9.46
C THR A 36 11.90 0.40 9.79
N GLN A 37 12.74 -0.17 10.67
CA GLN A 37 14.00 0.44 11.06
C GLN A 37 14.99 0.57 9.91
N THR A 38 15.05 -0.41 8.99
CA THR A 38 16.05 -0.42 7.92
C THR A 38 15.54 0.24 6.65
N GLU A 39 14.42 -0.25 6.10
CA GLU A 39 13.94 0.18 4.80
C GLU A 39 13.01 1.39 4.91
N GLY A 40 12.12 1.39 5.90
CA GLY A 40 11.18 2.48 6.14
C GLY A 40 11.88 3.80 6.42
N ARG A 41 12.82 3.80 7.37
CA ARG A 41 13.64 4.98 7.69
C ARG A 41 14.43 5.47 6.50
N ALA A 42 15.16 4.57 5.82
CA ALA A 42 15.95 4.93 4.65
C ALA A 42 15.08 5.55 3.54
N ALA A 43 13.86 5.04 3.33
CA ALA A 43 12.91 5.62 2.39
C ALA A 43 12.50 7.04 2.79
N LEU A 44 12.13 7.27 4.07
CA LEU A 44 11.72 8.58 4.56
C LEU A 44 12.87 9.60 4.55
N GLU A 45 14.07 9.19 4.92
CA GLU A 45 15.29 10.00 4.82
C GLU A 45 15.58 10.38 3.36
N THR A 46 15.43 9.42 2.45
CA THR A 46 15.61 9.66 1.01
C THR A 46 14.55 10.63 0.47
N LEU A 47 13.28 10.50 0.90
CA LEU A 47 12.23 11.45 0.54
C LEU A 47 12.47 12.85 1.11
N ALA A 48 12.97 12.95 2.34
CA ALA A 48 13.29 14.23 2.97
C ALA A 48 14.40 14.95 2.21
N ALA A 49 15.39 14.22 1.69
CA ALA A 49 16.45 14.75 0.85
C ALA A 49 16.05 14.89 -0.64
N TYR A 50 14.82 14.54 -1.02
CA TYR A 50 14.40 14.53 -2.41
C TYR A 50 14.39 15.93 -2.99
N GLY A 51 15.02 16.12 -4.15
CA GLY A 51 15.24 17.42 -4.77
C GLY A 51 13.99 18.12 -5.33
N ARG A 52 12.79 17.59 -5.05
CA ARG A 52 11.51 18.13 -5.54
C ARG A 52 10.47 18.16 -4.41
N LEU A 53 9.54 19.10 -4.51
CA LEU A 53 8.37 19.14 -3.65
C LEU A 53 7.51 17.88 -3.87
N LEU A 54 7.08 17.25 -2.77
CA LEU A 54 6.29 16.01 -2.78
C LEU A 54 4.97 16.27 -2.05
N PRO A 55 3.89 16.59 -2.78
CA PRO A 55 2.61 16.77 -2.14
C PRO A 55 2.18 15.43 -1.51
N SER A 56 1.69 15.46 -0.27
CA SER A 56 1.20 14.26 0.43
C SER A 56 -0.04 13.66 -0.25
N ARG A 57 -0.70 14.46 -1.10
CA ARG A 57 -1.87 14.06 -1.88
C ARG A 57 -1.65 14.30 -3.38
N PRO A 58 -2.32 13.51 -4.23
CA PRO A 58 -2.27 13.71 -5.67
C PRO A 58 -2.81 15.09 -6.03
N THR A 59 -2.07 15.83 -6.86
CA THR A 59 -2.56 17.08 -7.46
C THR A 59 -3.45 16.76 -8.66
N THR A 60 -4.10 17.78 -9.23
CA THR A 60 -4.84 17.64 -10.50
C THR A 60 -3.96 17.16 -11.65
N ASP A 61 -2.65 17.40 -11.56
CA ASP A 61 -1.67 17.06 -12.57
C ASP A 61 -0.97 15.72 -12.30
N SER A 62 -1.34 15.05 -11.19
CA SER A 62 -0.88 13.69 -10.92
C SER A 62 -1.20 12.80 -12.11
N LYS A 63 -0.24 11.99 -12.54
CA LYS A 63 -0.39 10.99 -13.61
C LYS A 63 -0.61 9.60 -13.03
N LEU A 64 -0.08 9.31 -11.85
CA LEU A 64 -0.09 7.96 -11.28
C LEU A 64 -1.25 7.71 -10.33
N PHE A 65 -1.70 8.73 -9.61
CA PHE A 65 -2.81 8.62 -8.69
C PHE A 65 -4.04 9.38 -9.19
N GLU A 66 -5.22 8.85 -8.88
CA GLU A 66 -6.49 9.52 -9.14
C GLU A 66 -7.37 9.35 -7.89
N MET A 67 -7.60 10.45 -7.18
CA MET A 67 -8.51 10.45 -6.03
C MET A 67 -9.95 10.53 -6.52
N GLN A 68 -10.73 9.49 -6.27
CA GLN A 68 -12.17 9.50 -6.55
C GLN A 68 -12.99 10.07 -5.41
N ALA A 69 -14.26 10.36 -5.74
CA ALA A 69 -15.27 10.64 -4.76
C ALA A 69 -15.34 9.53 -3.70
N ARG A 70 -15.64 9.96 -2.47
CA ARG A 70 -15.65 9.10 -1.30
C ARG A 70 -16.71 8.01 -1.40
N MET A 71 -16.30 6.78 -1.06
CA MET A 71 -17.26 5.72 -0.79
C MET A 71 -17.92 5.93 0.56
N THR A 72 -19.24 5.76 0.58
CA THR A 72 -20.02 5.83 1.80
C THR A 72 -20.53 4.44 2.17
N ALA A 73 -20.43 4.09 3.43
CA ALA A 73 -21.12 2.95 4.02
C ALA A 73 -22.14 3.46 5.05
N LYS A 74 -23.22 2.72 5.29
CA LYS A 74 -24.20 3.07 6.33
C LYS A 74 -23.57 3.03 7.72
N GLU A 75 -22.61 2.13 7.91
CA GLU A 75 -21.88 1.91 9.14
C GLU A 75 -20.43 1.55 8.80
N PRO A 76 -19.47 1.78 9.72
CA PRO A 76 -18.09 1.44 9.46
C PRO A 76 -17.85 -0.06 9.23
N VAL A 77 -17.06 -0.41 8.22
CA VAL A 77 -16.50 -1.75 8.05
C VAL A 77 -15.50 -2.02 9.19
N THR A 78 -15.56 -3.22 9.73
CA THR A 78 -14.75 -3.68 10.85
C THR A 78 -13.89 -4.87 10.44
N VAL A 79 -12.85 -5.17 11.23
CA VAL A 79 -12.06 -6.40 11.04
C VAL A 79 -12.96 -7.65 11.16
N ALA A 80 -13.98 -7.61 12.02
CA ALA A 80 -14.94 -8.71 12.14
C ALA A 80 -15.75 -8.91 10.85
N ASP A 81 -16.07 -7.84 10.13
CA ASP A 81 -16.72 -7.94 8.82
C ASP A 81 -15.81 -8.63 7.79
N MET A 82 -14.53 -8.23 7.72
CA MET A 82 -13.53 -8.82 6.82
C MET A 82 -13.30 -10.31 7.13
N VAL A 83 -13.18 -10.65 8.43
CA VAL A 83 -13.07 -12.05 8.89
C VAL A 83 -14.33 -12.84 8.54
N GLY A 84 -15.51 -12.23 8.69
CA GLY A 84 -16.78 -12.84 8.29
C GLY A 84 -16.83 -13.16 6.80
N ASP A 85 -16.42 -12.23 5.94
CA ASP A 85 -16.33 -12.43 4.50
C ASP A 85 -15.36 -13.58 4.16
N LEU A 86 -14.16 -13.59 4.75
CA LEU A 86 -13.18 -14.68 4.57
C LEU A 86 -13.74 -16.04 5.00
N ILE A 87 -14.37 -16.13 6.18
CA ILE A 87 -14.98 -17.38 6.68
C ILE A 87 -16.05 -17.88 5.70
N SER A 88 -16.90 -16.98 5.19
CA SER A 88 -17.99 -17.31 4.27
C SER A 88 -17.55 -17.63 2.84
N SER A 89 -16.33 -17.27 2.44
CA SER A 89 -15.85 -17.45 1.06
C SER A 89 -15.49 -18.90 0.78
N GLU A 90 -16.22 -19.60 -0.11
CA GLU A 90 -15.91 -20.99 -0.47
C GLU A 90 -14.60 -21.13 -1.27
N HIS A 91 -14.31 -20.12 -2.09
CA HIS A 91 -13.10 -20.02 -2.90
C HIS A 91 -12.43 -18.69 -2.62
N PHE A 92 -11.23 -18.71 -2.04
CA PHE A 92 -10.40 -17.52 -1.83
C PHE A 92 -8.95 -17.89 -2.11
N THR A 93 -8.11 -16.88 -2.34
CA THR A 93 -6.66 -17.05 -2.49
C THR A 93 -5.98 -16.13 -1.49
N ALA A 94 -5.23 -16.69 -0.54
CA ALA A 94 -4.42 -15.87 0.35
C ALA A 94 -2.97 -15.87 -0.15
N VAL A 95 -2.38 -14.68 -0.21
CA VAL A 95 -1.02 -14.45 -0.65
C VAL A 95 -0.30 -13.69 0.46
N ASP A 96 0.86 -14.21 0.86
CA ASP A 96 1.83 -13.42 1.59
C ASP A 96 2.59 -12.56 0.58
N MET A 97 2.32 -11.25 0.59
CA MET A 97 2.86 -10.28 -0.37
C MET A 97 4.38 -10.14 -0.28
N ASN A 98 4.99 -10.61 0.81
CA ASN A 98 6.43 -10.53 1.04
C ASN A 98 7.14 -11.87 0.78
N SER A 99 6.40 -12.94 0.49
CA SER A 99 7.00 -14.23 0.16
C SER A 99 7.34 -14.30 -1.32
N THR A 100 8.60 -14.57 -1.65
CA THR A 100 9.05 -14.91 -3.01
C THR A 100 8.60 -16.31 -3.47
N ARG A 101 7.80 -17.00 -2.64
CA ARG A 101 7.31 -18.35 -2.91
C ARG A 101 6.05 -18.26 -3.74
N GLU A 102 5.87 -19.21 -4.66
CA GLU A 102 4.62 -19.35 -5.41
C GLU A 102 3.42 -19.26 -4.46
N PRO A 103 2.32 -18.58 -4.86
CA PRO A 103 1.11 -18.50 -4.07
C PRO A 103 0.67 -19.89 -3.64
N LYS A 104 0.88 -20.23 -2.36
CA LYS A 104 0.38 -21.49 -1.82
C LYS A 104 -1.09 -21.28 -1.47
N SER A 105 -1.90 -22.29 -1.72
CA SER A 105 -3.24 -22.35 -1.14
C SER A 105 -3.10 -22.45 0.38
N ILE A 106 -3.13 -21.32 1.08
CA ILE A 106 -3.09 -21.24 2.54
C ILE A 106 -4.47 -21.61 3.08
N ARG A 107 -4.54 -22.43 4.13
CA ARG A 107 -5.81 -22.80 4.76
C ARG A 107 -6.42 -21.58 5.47
N LYS A 108 -7.76 -21.49 5.56
CA LYS A 108 -8.43 -20.35 6.22
C LYS A 108 -7.93 -20.14 7.64
N GLU A 109 -7.74 -21.23 8.37
CA GLU A 109 -7.28 -21.24 9.76
C GLU A 109 -5.85 -20.69 9.88
N GLU A 110 -5.01 -20.94 8.88
CA GLU A 110 -3.66 -20.39 8.82
C GLU A 110 -3.69 -18.89 8.55
N VAL A 111 -4.55 -18.42 7.64
CA VAL A 111 -4.73 -16.98 7.40
C VAL A 111 -5.24 -16.27 8.66
N LEU A 112 -6.28 -16.81 9.29
CA LEU A 112 -6.82 -16.25 10.54
C LEU A 112 -5.79 -16.31 11.67
N GLY A 113 -5.04 -17.41 11.77
CA GLY A 113 -3.93 -17.56 12.71
C GLY A 113 -2.86 -16.50 12.51
N SER A 114 -2.44 -16.25 11.26
CA SER A 114 -1.49 -15.20 10.90
C SER A 114 -2.04 -13.80 11.21
N LEU A 115 -3.30 -13.51 10.90
CA LEU A 115 -3.92 -12.22 11.26
C LEU A 115 -3.92 -11.96 12.77
N VAL A 116 -4.24 -12.98 13.57
CA VAL A 116 -4.17 -12.90 15.04
C VAL A 116 -2.72 -12.76 15.50
N HIS A 117 -1.80 -13.49 14.87
CA HIS A 117 -0.38 -13.44 15.19
C HIS A 117 0.23 -12.05 14.92
N PHE A 118 -0.04 -11.46 13.76
CA PHE A 118 0.43 -10.11 13.40
C PHE A 118 -0.20 -9.02 14.24
N GLY A 119 -1.47 -9.17 14.64
CA GLY A 119 -2.09 -8.23 15.58
C GLY A 119 -1.33 -8.15 16.90
N ASN A 120 -0.59 -9.20 17.26
CA ASN A 120 0.14 -9.35 18.52
C ASN A 120 1.66 -9.24 18.40
N GLN A 121 2.22 -9.15 17.18
CA GLN A 121 3.65 -9.04 16.94
C GLN A 121 3.99 -7.86 16.02
N ASN A 122 5.21 -7.35 16.12
CA ASN A 122 5.78 -6.35 15.22
C ASN A 122 6.11 -7.00 13.86
N GLY A 123 5.08 -7.50 13.17
CA GLY A 123 5.21 -8.32 11.98
C GLY A 123 5.62 -7.53 10.74
N GLU A 124 6.49 -8.13 9.93
CA GLU A 124 6.92 -7.61 8.62
C GLU A 124 6.00 -8.07 7.48
N GLU A 125 5.15 -9.07 7.73
CA GLU A 125 4.36 -9.75 6.70
C GLU A 125 3.06 -8.99 6.37
N CYS A 126 2.73 -8.92 5.08
CA CYS A 126 1.51 -8.32 4.56
C CYS A 126 0.67 -9.42 3.91
N ILE A 127 -0.49 -9.72 4.48
CA ILE A 127 -1.40 -10.72 3.90
C ILE A 127 -2.46 -10.02 3.06
N SER A 128 -2.54 -10.46 1.81
CA SER A 128 -3.66 -10.17 0.92
C SER A 128 -4.55 -11.40 0.80
N VAL A 129 -5.85 -11.20 1.02
CA VAL A 129 -6.86 -12.23 0.81
C VAL A 129 -7.70 -11.83 -0.39
N LEU A 130 -7.48 -12.55 -1.49
CA LEU A 130 -8.08 -12.30 -2.78
C LEU A 130 -9.36 -13.10 -2.96
N ASN A 131 -10.25 -12.59 -3.82
CA ASN A 131 -11.48 -13.26 -4.25
C ASN A 131 -12.46 -13.56 -3.11
N VAL A 132 -12.58 -12.68 -2.12
CA VAL A 132 -13.54 -12.89 -1.03
C VAL A 132 -14.97 -12.53 -1.44
N ALA A 133 -15.94 -13.17 -0.80
CA ALA A 133 -17.33 -12.84 -0.95
C ALA A 133 -17.61 -11.42 -0.43
N ALA A 134 -18.26 -10.59 -1.25
CA ALA A 134 -18.55 -9.19 -0.91
C ALA A 134 -19.80 -9.01 -0.01
N HIS A 135 -20.05 -9.93 0.92
CA HIS A 135 -21.24 -9.89 1.78
C HIS A 135 -21.25 -8.66 2.69
N THR A 136 -20.09 -8.24 3.18
CA THR A 136 -19.95 -7.00 3.96
C THR A 136 -20.34 -5.77 3.16
N ALA A 137 -19.90 -5.67 1.89
CA ALA A 137 -20.26 -4.55 1.04
C ALA A 137 -21.79 -4.41 0.90
N GLN A 138 -22.48 -5.54 0.73
CA GLN A 138 -23.94 -5.59 0.68
C GLN A 138 -24.58 -5.22 2.03
N ARG A 139 -24.14 -5.86 3.13
CA ARG A 139 -24.69 -5.64 4.49
C ARG A 139 -24.53 -4.21 4.95
N ARG A 140 -23.35 -3.61 4.74
CA ARG A 140 -23.03 -2.23 5.13
C ARG A 140 -23.58 -1.20 4.14
N GLY A 141 -24.22 -1.64 3.06
CA GLY A 141 -24.79 -0.75 2.04
C GLY A 141 -23.75 0.14 1.40
N VAL A 142 -22.57 -0.41 1.12
CA VAL A 142 -21.45 0.30 0.50
C VAL A 142 -21.88 0.83 -0.86
N ARG A 143 -21.77 2.14 -1.07
CA ARG A 143 -22.06 2.79 -2.35
C ARG A 143 -20.76 3.14 -3.05
N TYR A 144 -20.61 2.59 -4.25
CA TYR A 144 -19.52 2.92 -5.14
C TYR A 144 -19.83 4.21 -5.93
N PRO A 145 -18.81 4.98 -6.36
CA PRO A 145 -19.01 6.09 -7.27
C PRO A 145 -19.72 5.63 -8.55
N ALA A 146 -20.59 6.48 -9.12
CA ALA A 146 -21.33 6.15 -10.34
C ALA A 146 -20.41 6.00 -11.57
N ASP A 147 -19.33 6.77 -11.62
CA ASP A 147 -18.35 6.78 -12.72
C ASP A 147 -17.00 6.23 -12.24
N ILE A 148 -16.83 4.92 -12.34
CA ILE A 148 -15.54 4.23 -12.13
C ILE A 148 -14.82 4.13 -13.49
N SER A 149 -14.83 5.21 -14.26
CA SER A 149 -14.19 5.25 -15.57
C SER A 149 -12.75 5.76 -15.44
N PRO A 150 -11.75 5.11 -16.06
CA PRO A 150 -10.41 5.68 -16.14
C PRO A 150 -10.47 6.99 -16.89
N LYS A 151 -10.05 8.08 -16.24
CA LYS A 151 -9.83 9.35 -16.95
C LYS A 151 -8.49 9.38 -17.68
N LYS A 152 -7.60 8.43 -17.39
CA LYS A 152 -6.24 8.36 -17.95
C LYS A 152 -6.09 7.15 -18.87
N THR A 153 -5.69 7.40 -20.10
CA THR A 153 -5.63 6.44 -21.22
C THR A 153 -4.27 5.77 -21.41
N ASP A 154 -3.25 6.16 -20.64
CA ASP A 154 -1.86 5.72 -20.84
C ASP A 154 -1.55 4.35 -20.21
N ILE A 155 -2.58 3.64 -19.76
CA ILE A 155 -2.47 2.31 -19.17
C ILE A 155 -2.80 1.29 -20.27
N LEU A 156 -1.85 0.40 -20.56
CA LEU A 156 -2.08 -0.76 -21.43
C LEU A 156 -3.35 -1.48 -20.93
N HIS A 157 -4.24 -1.88 -21.84
CA HIS A 157 -5.49 -2.56 -21.50
C HIS A 157 -5.44 -4.02 -21.95
N TRP A 158 -5.75 -4.94 -21.05
CA TRP A 158 -5.84 -6.38 -21.24
C TRP A 158 -7.32 -6.71 -21.15
N ASN A 159 -7.86 -7.27 -22.22
CA ASN A 159 -9.27 -7.56 -22.40
C ASN A 159 -9.73 -8.76 -21.56
N GLY A 160 -9.63 -8.67 -20.24
CA GLY A 160 -10.27 -9.61 -19.30
C GLY A 160 -11.68 -9.12 -18.95
N THR A 161 -12.66 -10.02 -18.90
CA THR A 161 -14.01 -9.70 -18.40
C THR A 161 -13.95 -9.25 -16.93
N PRO A 162 -14.50 -8.08 -16.56
CA PRO A 162 -14.49 -7.59 -15.20
C PRO A 162 -15.46 -8.42 -14.35
N GLN A 163 -14.95 -9.40 -13.62
CA GLN A 163 -15.64 -9.87 -12.42
C GLN A 163 -15.26 -8.91 -11.30
N THR A 164 -16.23 -8.23 -10.72
CA THR A 164 -15.99 -7.37 -9.55
C THR A 164 -15.61 -8.29 -8.39
N ARG A 165 -14.31 -8.45 -8.16
CA ARG A 165 -13.78 -9.23 -7.05
C ARG A 165 -13.28 -8.27 -5.98
N LEU A 166 -13.58 -8.60 -4.73
CA LEU A 166 -13.13 -7.83 -3.58
C LEU A 166 -11.90 -8.52 -3.00
N ASP A 167 -10.87 -7.73 -2.77
CA ASP A 167 -9.64 -8.19 -2.12
C ASP A 167 -9.49 -7.44 -0.80
N TRP A 168 -9.28 -8.19 0.28
CA TRP A 168 -9.02 -7.64 1.60
C TRP A 168 -7.51 -7.66 1.85
N VAL A 169 -6.93 -6.47 2.02
CA VAL A 169 -5.53 -6.33 2.41
C VAL A 169 -5.47 -5.86 3.86
N ILE A 170 -4.83 -6.65 4.73
CA ILE A 170 -4.60 -6.29 6.13
C ILE A 170 -3.10 -6.14 6.33
N CYS A 171 -2.67 -4.92 6.64
CA CYS A 171 -1.27 -4.61 6.91
C CYS A 171 -1.07 -4.34 8.41
N PRO A 172 -0.14 -5.02 9.09
CA PRO A 172 0.27 -4.61 10.42
C PRO A 172 1.01 -3.26 10.38
N ARG A 173 1.17 -2.63 11.54
CA ARG A 173 1.93 -1.38 11.65
C ARG A 173 3.39 -1.62 11.28
N GLY A 174 3.94 -0.76 10.43
CA GLY A 174 5.33 -0.87 9.98
C GLY A 174 5.56 -1.91 8.88
N ALA A 175 4.51 -2.56 8.39
CA ALA A 175 4.60 -3.42 7.22
C ALA A 175 5.10 -2.63 6.01
N ILE A 176 6.05 -3.23 5.30
CA ILE A 176 6.60 -2.70 4.05
C ILE A 176 6.39 -3.76 2.98
N THR A 177 5.98 -3.32 1.81
CA THR A 177 5.99 -4.13 0.59
C THR A 177 7.03 -3.52 -0.33
N GLY A 178 8.00 -4.33 -0.76
CA GLY A 178 9.07 -3.89 -1.64
C GLY A 178 8.57 -3.46 -3.02
N SER A 179 9.47 -2.96 -3.85
CA SER A 179 9.13 -2.51 -5.21
C SER A 179 8.63 -3.67 -6.07
N HIS A 180 7.42 -3.55 -6.60
CA HIS A 180 6.82 -4.58 -7.47
C HIS A 180 5.97 -3.97 -8.58
N ILE A 181 5.66 -4.79 -9.58
CA ILE A 181 4.62 -4.56 -10.58
C ILE A 181 3.54 -5.59 -10.29
N ASP A 182 2.30 -5.15 -10.05
CA ASP A 182 1.19 -6.07 -9.79
C ASP A 182 1.01 -7.05 -10.97
N GLU A 183 1.11 -8.35 -10.68
CA GLU A 183 1.06 -9.42 -11.70
C GLU A 183 -0.34 -9.55 -12.34
N TYR A 184 -1.38 -9.08 -11.65
CA TYR A 184 -2.78 -9.42 -11.95
C TYR A 184 -3.64 -8.24 -12.37
N THR A 185 -3.13 -7.02 -12.31
CA THR A 185 -3.93 -5.83 -12.58
C THR A 185 -3.17 -4.84 -13.45
N MET A 186 -3.87 -4.32 -14.45
CA MET A 186 -3.42 -3.12 -15.16
C MET A 186 -3.90 -1.86 -14.47
N ARG A 187 -4.94 -2.02 -13.63
CA ARG A 187 -5.49 -0.96 -12.79
C ARG A 187 -6.09 -1.57 -11.54
N SER A 188 -5.68 -1.04 -10.39
CA SER A 188 -6.22 -1.40 -9.09
C SER A 188 -7.08 -0.26 -8.55
N TRP A 189 -8.27 -0.58 -8.05
CA TRP A 189 -9.09 0.33 -7.27
C TRP A 189 -8.86 0.04 -5.81
N ILE A 190 -8.25 0.98 -5.10
CA ILE A 190 -7.86 0.78 -3.71
C ILE A 190 -8.79 1.60 -2.82
N TRP A 191 -9.42 0.91 -1.88
CA TRP A 191 -10.23 1.55 -0.86
C TRP A 191 -9.51 1.48 0.47
N HIS A 192 -9.00 2.64 0.90
CA HIS A 192 -8.37 2.78 2.20
C HIS A 192 -9.44 3.03 3.25
N TRP A 193 -9.59 2.05 4.14
CA TRP A 193 -10.64 2.09 5.15
C TRP A 193 -10.18 2.69 6.48
N LYS A 194 -8.99 2.30 6.95
CA LYS A 194 -8.49 2.66 8.28
C LYS A 194 -6.96 2.65 8.35
N GLY A 195 -6.40 3.49 9.22
CA GLY A 195 -4.99 3.61 9.49
C GLY A 195 -4.28 4.55 8.51
N LYS A 196 -2.96 4.37 8.38
CA LYS A 196 -2.14 5.15 7.45
C LYS A 196 -1.45 4.24 6.44
N LYS A 197 -1.32 4.70 5.20
CA LYS A 197 -0.57 4.01 4.15
C LYS A 197 0.16 5.01 3.26
N LEU A 198 1.47 4.81 3.13
CA LEU A 198 2.31 5.56 2.20
C LEU A 198 2.52 4.73 0.94
N TRP A 199 2.13 5.28 -0.21
CA TRP A 199 2.31 4.69 -1.53
C TRP A 199 3.40 5.42 -2.30
N PHE A 200 4.22 4.64 -2.98
CA PHE A 200 5.18 5.12 -3.97
C PHE A 200 4.75 4.54 -5.30
N ALA A 201 4.58 5.39 -6.31
CA ALA A 201 4.27 4.95 -7.66
C ALA A 201 5.26 5.58 -8.63
N TRP A 202 5.62 4.85 -9.67
CA TRP A 202 6.41 5.34 -10.79
C TRP A 202 5.74 4.94 -12.12
N PRO A 203 5.88 5.74 -13.18
CA PRO A 203 5.35 5.36 -14.48
C PRO A 203 6.10 4.16 -15.04
N GLY A 204 5.40 3.32 -15.79
CA GLY A 204 5.97 2.24 -16.60
C GLY A 204 6.68 2.75 -17.87
N SER A 205 7.52 3.79 -17.75
CA SER A 205 8.37 4.25 -18.85
C SER A 205 9.39 3.17 -19.23
N ALA A 206 9.88 3.17 -20.47
CA ALA A 206 10.91 2.24 -20.91
C ALA A 206 12.14 2.25 -19.99
N THR A 207 12.57 3.44 -19.56
CA THR A 207 13.70 3.62 -18.65
C THR A 207 13.44 3.02 -17.25
N ASN A 208 12.26 3.24 -16.66
CA ASN A 208 11.96 2.69 -15.34
C ASN A 208 11.80 1.16 -15.41
N LEU A 209 11.18 0.64 -16.47
CA LEU A 209 11.03 -0.80 -16.69
C LEU A 209 12.39 -1.47 -16.91
N GLU A 210 13.27 -0.88 -17.71
CA GLU A 210 14.63 -1.41 -17.92
C GLU A 210 15.42 -1.49 -16.62
N LYS A 211 15.38 -0.43 -15.80
CA LYS A 211 15.98 -0.43 -14.46
C LYS A 211 15.39 -1.54 -13.59
N TYR A 212 14.07 -1.56 -13.43
CA TYR A 212 13.37 -2.55 -12.60
C TYR A 212 13.69 -4.00 -13.03
N LEU A 213 13.59 -4.31 -14.32
CA LEU A 213 13.88 -5.64 -14.85
C LEU A 213 15.37 -6.01 -14.71
N SER A 214 16.29 -5.04 -14.81
CA SER A 214 17.71 -5.27 -14.54
C SER A 214 17.95 -5.66 -13.10
N TYR A 215 17.29 -5.03 -12.13
CA TYR A 215 17.35 -5.46 -10.74
C TYR A 215 16.71 -6.83 -10.52
N LEU A 216 15.55 -7.08 -11.14
CA LEU A 216 14.82 -8.34 -10.97
C LEU A 216 15.58 -9.56 -11.52
N PHE A 217 16.25 -9.42 -12.67
CA PHE A 217 16.85 -10.56 -13.36
C PHE A 217 18.38 -10.61 -13.31
N ASN A 218 19.07 -9.48 -13.13
CA ASN A 218 20.52 -9.40 -13.32
C ASN A 218 21.29 -8.95 -12.07
N SER A 219 20.60 -8.50 -11.02
CA SER A 219 21.24 -7.98 -9.80
C SER A 219 21.28 -9.03 -8.69
N THR A 220 22.36 -9.03 -7.91
CA THR A 220 22.42 -9.74 -6.63
C THR A 220 21.75 -8.96 -5.50
N GLU A 221 21.45 -7.68 -5.74
CA GLU A 221 20.78 -6.77 -4.81
C GLU A 221 19.32 -6.53 -5.24
N GLU A 222 18.41 -6.55 -4.27
CA GLU A 222 16.99 -6.22 -4.47
C GLU A 222 16.77 -4.70 -4.65
N MET A 223 15.74 -4.33 -5.43
CA MET A 223 15.31 -2.95 -5.57
C MET A 223 14.52 -2.49 -4.33
N ASN A 224 15.22 -2.00 -3.31
CA ASN A 224 14.59 -1.40 -2.14
C ASN A 224 13.95 -0.03 -2.46
N ILE A 225 13.08 0.44 -1.56
CA ILE A 225 12.31 1.68 -1.79
C ILE A 225 13.22 2.91 -1.90
N ALA A 226 14.23 3.05 -1.04
CA ALA A 226 15.16 4.18 -1.06
C ALA A 226 15.85 4.32 -2.43
N ARG A 227 16.30 3.21 -3.00
CA ARG A 227 16.91 3.17 -4.32
C ARG A 227 15.90 3.48 -5.43
N ALA A 228 14.69 2.93 -5.34
CA ALA A 228 13.62 3.25 -6.29
C ALA A 228 13.30 4.76 -6.31
N ILE A 229 13.27 5.44 -5.16
CA ILE A 229 13.09 6.89 -5.06
C ILE A 229 14.19 7.64 -5.82
N GLN A 230 15.43 7.19 -5.72
CA GLN A 230 16.59 7.84 -6.34
C GLN A 230 16.67 7.58 -7.85
N GLU A 231 16.33 6.37 -8.29
CA GLU A 231 16.59 5.93 -9.66
C GLU A 231 15.38 6.05 -10.58
N PHE A 232 14.15 5.93 -10.09
CA PHE A 232 12.97 6.00 -10.94
C PHE A 232 12.55 7.44 -11.24
N GLU A 233 12.20 7.66 -12.50
CA GLU A 233 11.80 8.96 -13.00
C GLU A 233 10.32 9.22 -12.70
N ASN A 234 9.99 10.47 -12.39
CA ASN A 234 8.62 10.95 -12.22
C ASN A 234 7.80 10.13 -11.21
N MET A 235 8.47 9.72 -10.12
CA MET A 235 7.80 9.09 -9.00
C MET A 235 6.80 10.07 -8.37
N GLU A 236 5.64 9.56 -7.99
CA GLU A 236 4.65 10.26 -7.18
C GLU A 236 4.46 9.52 -5.85
N VAL A 237 4.05 10.28 -4.83
CA VAL A 237 3.79 9.76 -3.48
C VAL A 237 2.34 10.05 -3.12
N LEU A 238 1.71 9.11 -2.42
CA LEU A 238 0.37 9.26 -1.86
C LEU A 238 0.38 8.79 -0.41
N LEU A 239 0.11 9.72 0.52
CA LEU A 239 -0.16 9.40 1.92
C LEU A 239 -1.68 9.33 2.12
N LEU A 240 -2.17 8.16 2.49
CA LEU A 240 -3.53 7.95 2.97
C LEU A 240 -3.50 7.94 4.49
N ASP A 241 -4.31 8.78 5.12
CA ASP A 241 -4.41 8.93 6.58
C ASP A 241 -5.89 9.03 6.96
N ASP A 242 -6.35 8.22 7.91
CA ASP A 242 -7.73 8.19 8.38
C ASP A 242 -8.08 9.35 9.32
N SER A 243 -7.08 10.07 9.83
CA SER A 243 -7.28 11.29 10.63
C SER A 243 -7.67 12.51 9.79
N ASP A 244 -7.47 12.46 8.48
CA ASP A 244 -7.93 13.51 7.59
C ASP A 244 -9.46 13.48 7.51
N GLU A 245 -10.11 14.51 8.08
CA GLU A 245 -11.57 14.67 8.16
C GLU A 245 -12.32 14.60 6.80
N GLY A 246 -11.60 14.51 5.69
CA GLY A 246 -12.15 14.24 4.36
C GLY A 246 -12.57 12.78 4.11
N PHE A 247 -12.33 11.86 5.05
CA PHE A 247 -12.63 10.43 4.92
C PHE A 247 -13.69 9.88 5.91
N SER A 248 -14.32 10.72 6.76
CA SER A 248 -15.30 10.33 7.80
C SER A 248 -16.75 10.72 7.59
#